data_AF-A0A3D1CLX3-F1
#
_entry.id   AF-A0A3D1CLX3-F1
#
_cell.length_a   1.000
_cell.length_b   1.000
_cell.length_c   1.000
_cell.angle_alpha   90.00
_cell.angle_beta   90.00
_cell.angle_gamma   90.00
#
_symmetry.space_group_name_H-M   'P 1'
#
loop_
_entity.id
_entity.type
_entity.pdbx_description
1 polymer ?
#
loop_
_entity_poly.entity_id
_entity_poly.type
_entity_poly.pdbx_seq_one_letter_code
_entity_poly.pdbx_strand_id
1 'polypeptide(L)'
;ADIPGLVEGAAEGAGLGIQFLKHLTRTRLLLHLVDMAPVDVKQDPVESVKIINRELLHYSDALGKQPQWLILNKMDLVPDDIRDELTQEVLTRLDWQGPVYKISGQTGEGCAQLCEDIMLYLDDLRQSEQPPAKPIEE
;
A
#
# COMPACT_ATOMS: atom_id res chain seq x y z
N ALA A 1 -6.78 8.43 4.05
CA ALA A 1 -6.05 8.98 5.21
C ALA A 1 -4.58 8.68 4.97
N ASP A 2 -3.70 9.67 5.13
CA ASP A 2 -2.26 9.46 4.95
C ASP A 2 -1.66 8.86 6.23
N ILE A 3 -0.79 7.86 6.08
CA ILE A 3 -0.10 7.22 7.20
C ILE A 3 1.34 7.73 7.15
N PRO A 4 1.73 8.72 7.97
CA PRO A 4 3.14 9.07 8.07
C PRO A 4 3.91 7.81 8.49
N GLY A 5 4.98 7.52 7.75
CA GLY A 5 5.72 6.26 7.83
C GLY A 5 5.91 5.81 9.28
N LEU A 6 5.57 4.54 9.54
CA LEU A 6 5.84 3.86 10.80
C LEU A 6 7.34 4.00 11.09
N VAL A 7 7.67 4.95 11.95
CA VAL A 7 9.01 5.08 12.50
C VAL A 7 9.18 3.94 13.50
N GLU A 8 10.36 3.30 13.48
CA GLU A 8 10.77 2.33 14.49
C GLU A 8 10.43 2.84 15.90
N GLY A 9 9.82 1.98 16.73
CA GLY A 9 9.36 2.35 18.07
C GLY A 9 7.87 2.66 18.15
N ALA A 10 7.11 2.41 17.07
CA ALA A 10 5.69 2.63 17.10
C ALA A 10 4.95 1.68 18.08
N ALA A 11 5.41 0.44 18.14
CA ALA A 11 4.87 -0.60 19.01
C ALA A 11 5.15 -0.39 20.52
N GLU A 12 6.15 0.42 20.91
CA GLU A 12 6.55 0.65 22.31
C GLU A 12 5.80 1.82 22.99
N GLY A 13 4.73 2.33 22.38
CA GLY A 13 3.88 3.38 22.97
C GLY A 13 4.24 4.81 22.56
N ALA A 14 5.22 5.00 21.67
CA ALA A 14 5.48 6.26 20.98
C ALA A 14 4.89 6.31 19.55
N GLY A 15 4.35 5.19 19.05
CA GLY A 15 3.83 5.07 17.71
C GLY A 15 2.39 5.41 17.55
N LEU A 16 2.09 6.01 16.39
CA LEU A 16 0.81 6.01 15.69
C LEU A 16 -0.31 5.49 16.59
N GLY A 17 -0.71 6.36 17.53
CA GLY A 17 -1.44 5.95 18.72
C GLY A 17 -2.58 5.02 18.38
N ILE A 18 -2.90 4.05 19.24
CA ILE A 18 -4.01 3.07 19.10
C ILE A 18 -5.28 3.65 18.42
N GLN A 19 -5.56 4.94 18.58
CA GLN A 19 -6.56 5.70 17.83
C GLN A 19 -6.37 5.69 16.30
N PHE A 20 -5.18 5.90 15.73
CA PHE A 20 -4.88 5.85 14.29
C PHE A 20 -5.09 4.46 13.70
N LEU A 21 -4.60 3.41 14.35
CA LEU A 21 -4.81 2.03 13.90
C LEU A 21 -6.30 1.64 13.92
N LYS A 22 -7.09 2.15 14.89
CA LYS A 22 -8.56 2.03 14.88
C LYS A 22 -9.24 2.72 13.69
N HIS A 23 -8.61 3.73 13.07
CA HIS A 23 -9.15 4.33 11.84
C HIS A 23 -8.82 3.49 10.61
N LEU A 24 -7.65 2.83 10.61
CA LEU A 24 -7.22 1.96 9.53
C LEU A 24 -8.10 0.72 9.37
N THR A 25 -8.62 0.16 10.46
CA THR A 25 -9.56 -0.97 10.39
C THR A 25 -10.88 -0.68 9.67
N ARG A 26 -11.18 0.59 9.35
CA ARG A 26 -12.34 0.99 8.53
C ARG A 26 -12.01 1.20 7.05
N THR A 27 -10.73 1.12 6.69
CA THR A 27 -10.32 1.20 5.28
C THR A 27 -10.55 -0.14 4.60
N ARG A 28 -10.82 -0.12 3.29
CA ARG A 28 -11.08 -1.33 2.48
C ARG A 28 -9.87 -1.76 1.66
N LEU A 29 -8.92 -0.86 1.49
CA LEU A 29 -7.71 -1.02 0.70
C LEU A 29 -6.57 -0.30 1.40
N LEU A 30 -5.42 -0.98 1.54
CA LEU A 30 -4.18 -0.38 2.02
C LEU A 30 -3.26 -0.13 0.83
N LEU A 31 -2.69 1.07 0.76
CA LEU A 31 -1.69 1.42 -0.24
C LEU A 31 -0.34 1.51 0.45
N HIS A 32 0.57 0.63 0.08
CA HIS A 32 1.91 0.61 0.62
C HIS A 32 2.84 1.43 -0.27
N LEU A 33 3.06 2.69 0.11
CA LEU A 33 3.96 3.57 -0.62
C LEU A 33 5.41 3.26 -0.26
N VAL A 34 6.25 3.05 -1.27
CA VAL A 34 7.67 2.71 -1.13
C VAL A 34 8.49 3.70 -1.94
N ASP A 35 9.52 4.26 -1.32
CA ASP A 35 10.46 5.16 -1.99
C ASP A 35 11.52 4.36 -2.74
N MET A 36 11.57 4.47 -4.08
CA MET A 36 12.54 3.76 -4.92
C MET A 36 13.86 4.51 -5.07
N ALA A 37 13.94 5.76 -4.62
CA ALA A 37 15.15 6.57 -4.64
C ALA A 37 15.37 7.22 -3.27
N PRO A 38 15.60 6.42 -2.21
CA PRO A 38 15.85 6.96 -0.88
C PRO A 38 17.14 7.78 -0.88
N VAL A 39 17.10 8.93 -0.21
CA VAL A 39 18.27 9.82 -0.09
C VAL A 39 19.33 9.20 0.84
N ASP A 40 18.91 8.39 1.79
CA ASP A 40 19.78 7.61 2.67
C ASP A 40 19.92 6.17 2.16
N VAL A 41 21.12 5.80 1.74
CA VAL A 41 21.46 4.46 1.20
C VAL A 41 21.25 3.35 2.24
N LYS A 42 21.15 3.68 3.53
CA LYS A 42 20.87 2.71 4.59
C LYS A 42 19.39 2.34 4.71
N GLN A 43 18.49 3.12 4.10
CA GLN A 43 17.06 2.80 4.13
C GLN A 43 16.74 1.84 3.00
N ASP A 44 16.61 0.56 3.36
CA ASP A 44 16.19 -0.47 2.42
C ASP A 44 14.65 -0.46 2.28
N PRO A 45 14.11 -0.14 1.09
CA PRO A 45 12.67 -0.08 0.86
C PRO A 45 11.96 -1.39 1.20
N VAL A 46 12.62 -2.53 0.98
CA VAL A 46 12.07 -3.86 1.25
C VAL A 46 11.87 -4.06 2.75
N GLU A 47 12.85 -3.66 3.57
CA GLU A 47 12.78 -3.85 5.01
C GLU A 47 11.73 -2.93 5.64
N SER A 48 11.58 -1.70 5.15
CA SER A 48 10.49 -0.81 5.57
C SER A 48 9.11 -1.45 5.36
N VAL A 49 8.89 -2.09 4.21
CA VAL A 49 7.62 -2.79 3.94
C VAL A 49 7.40 -3.97 4.88
N LYS A 50 8.44 -4.76 5.14
CA LYS A 50 8.35 -5.91 6.05
C LYS A 50 8.06 -5.49 7.48
N ILE A 51 8.67 -4.41 7.95
CA ILE A 51 8.43 -3.86 9.29
C ILE A 51 6.95 -3.46 9.42
N ILE A 52 6.45 -2.67 8.46
CA ILE A 52 5.05 -2.22 8.45
C ILE A 52 4.08 -3.41 8.44
N ASN A 53 4.31 -4.40 7.58
CA ASN A 53 3.47 -5.60 7.52
C ASN A 53 3.47 -6.39 8.83
N ARG A 54 4.63 -6.50 9.51
CA ARG A 54 4.71 -7.16 10.82
C ARG A 54 3.93 -6.40 11.89
N GLU A 55 4.00 -5.07 11.89
CA GLU A 55 3.26 -4.24 12.84
C GLU A 55 1.75 -4.32 12.61
N LEU A 56 1.30 -4.28 11.35
CA LEU A 56 -0.10 -4.47 10.99
C LEU A 56 -0.63 -5.83 11.46
N LEU A 57 0.14 -6.89 11.24
CA LEU A 57 -0.20 -8.26 11.68
C LEU A 57 -0.23 -8.37 13.21
N HIS A 58 0.71 -7.73 13.91
CA HIS A 58 0.76 -7.73 15.37
C HIS A 58 -0.44 -7.01 15.98
N TYR A 59 -0.89 -5.92 15.36
CA TYR A 59 -2.07 -5.17 15.81
C TYR A 59 -3.37 -5.94 15.58
N SER A 60 -3.58 -6.47 14.38
CA SER A 60 -4.77 -7.23 14.04
C SER A 60 -4.53 -8.14 12.84
N ASP A 61 -4.79 -9.44 13.01
CA ASP A 61 -4.73 -10.43 11.94
C ASP A 61 -5.63 -10.04 10.74
N ALA A 62 -6.79 -9.43 11.00
CA ALA A 62 -7.68 -8.95 9.96
C ALA A 62 -7.07 -7.80 9.13
N LEU A 63 -6.33 -6.91 9.79
CA LEU A 63 -5.67 -5.77 9.12
C LEU A 63 -4.44 -6.23 8.33
N GLY A 64 -3.65 -7.17 8.87
CA GLY A 64 -2.51 -7.75 8.16
C GLY A 64 -2.91 -8.55 6.91
N LYS A 65 -4.12 -9.12 6.89
CA LYS A 65 -4.68 -9.85 5.74
C LYS A 65 -5.50 -8.98 4.78
N GLN A 66 -5.67 -7.70 5.09
CA GLN A 66 -6.44 -6.82 4.23
C GLN A 66 -5.74 -6.69 2.86
N PRO A 67 -6.49 -6.54 1.75
CA PRO A 67 -5.89 -6.30 0.45
C PRO A 67 -4.95 -5.08 0.48
N GLN A 68 -3.72 -5.31 0.02
CA GLN A 68 -2.68 -4.29 -0.03
C GLN A 68 -2.15 -4.15 -1.45
N TRP A 69 -1.92 -2.92 -1.90
CA TRP A 69 -1.27 -2.62 -3.17
C TRP A 69 0.07 -1.98 -2.92
N LEU A 70 1.09 -2.42 -3.67
CA LEU A 70 2.44 -1.88 -3.55
C LEU A 70 2.60 -0.72 -4.53
N ILE A 71 2.96 0.45 -4.02
CA ILE A 71 3.11 1.67 -4.81
C ILE A 71 4.57 2.11 -4.76
N LEU A 72 5.30 1.87 -5.84
CA LEU A 72 6.69 2.26 -6.02
C LEU A 72 6.74 3.72 -6.46
N ASN A 73 7.12 4.61 -5.56
CA ASN A 73 7.15 6.06 -5.74
C ASN A 73 8.56 6.55 -6.09
N LYS A 74 8.63 7.79 -6.59
CA LYS A 74 9.85 8.47 -7.06
C LYS A 74 10.55 7.79 -8.23
N MET A 75 9.77 7.13 -9.10
CA MET A 75 10.31 6.50 -10.29
C MET A 75 11.03 7.51 -11.22
N ASP A 76 10.64 8.79 -11.17
CA ASP A 76 11.30 9.88 -11.89
C ASP A 76 12.80 10.03 -11.58
N LEU A 77 13.23 9.61 -10.38
CA LEU A 77 14.64 9.65 -9.96
C LEU A 77 15.41 8.38 -10.33
N VAL A 78 14.71 7.31 -10.72
CA VAL A 78 15.30 6.03 -11.10
C VAL A 78 15.58 6.03 -12.61
N PRO A 79 16.82 5.76 -13.06
CA PRO A 79 17.15 5.64 -14.47
C PRO A 79 16.34 4.53 -15.18
N ASP A 80 15.79 4.83 -16.36
CA ASP A 80 14.88 3.95 -17.11
C ASP A 80 15.47 2.55 -17.39
N ASP A 81 16.77 2.47 -17.60
CA ASP A 81 17.50 1.24 -17.91
C ASP A 81 17.55 0.26 -16.73
N ILE A 82 17.42 0.73 -15.49
CA ILE A 82 17.43 -0.10 -14.28
C ILE A 82 16.07 -0.19 -13.57
N ARG A 83 15.07 0.59 -14.01
CA ARG A 83 13.73 0.65 -13.36
C ARG A 83 13.09 -0.72 -13.20
N ASP A 84 13.11 -1.52 -14.26
CA ASP A 84 12.45 -2.83 -14.25
C ASP A 84 13.24 -3.86 -13.45
N GLU A 85 14.58 -3.82 -13.48
CA GLU A 85 15.43 -4.68 -12.66
C GLU A 85 15.23 -4.41 -11.16
N LEU A 86 15.29 -3.13 -10.76
CA LEU A 86 15.08 -2.73 -9.36
C LEU A 86 13.67 -3.08 -8.88
N THR A 87 12.67 -2.89 -9.74
CA THR A 87 11.28 -3.29 -9.44
C THR A 87 11.20 -4.79 -9.18
N GLN A 88 11.78 -5.62 -10.06
CA GLN A 88 11.75 -7.07 -9.91
C GLN A 88 12.53 -7.54 -8.67
N GLU A 89 13.65 -6.89 -8.35
CA GLU A 89 14.39 -7.17 -7.13
C GLU A 89 13.52 -6.93 -5.89
N VAL A 90 12.87 -5.77 -5.80
CA VAL A 90 11.98 -5.43 -4.67
C VAL A 90 10.84 -6.43 -4.55
N LEU A 91 10.17 -6.77 -5.66
CA LEU A 91 9.07 -7.74 -5.66
C LEU A 91 9.52 -9.14 -5.23
N THR A 92 10.68 -9.59 -5.72
CA THR A 92 11.25 -10.89 -5.35
C THR A 92 11.61 -10.95 -3.88
N ARG A 93 12.25 -9.89 -3.36
CA ARG A 93 12.67 -9.82 -1.95
C ARG A 93 11.49 -9.67 -0.98
N LEU A 94 10.35 -9.17 -1.46
CA LEU A 94 9.10 -9.08 -0.71
C LEU A 94 8.20 -10.31 -0.84
N ASP A 95 8.48 -11.21 -1.80
CA ASP A 95 7.56 -12.27 -2.23
C ASP A 95 6.14 -11.72 -2.50
N TRP A 96 6.09 -10.57 -3.18
CA TRP A 96 4.85 -9.82 -3.34
C TRP A 96 3.96 -10.40 -4.44
N GLN A 97 2.71 -10.71 -4.11
CA GLN A 97 1.74 -11.29 -5.04
C GLN A 97 0.57 -10.35 -5.38
N GLY A 98 0.53 -9.18 -4.75
CA GLY A 98 -0.54 -8.19 -4.97
C GLY A 98 -0.27 -7.27 -6.17
N PRO A 99 -1.22 -6.36 -6.48
CA PRO A 99 -1.02 -5.32 -7.48
C PRO A 99 0.16 -4.42 -7.14
N VAL A 100 0.89 -3.99 -8.18
CA VAL A 100 2.07 -3.14 -8.08
C VAL A 100 1.92 -1.98 -9.05
N TYR A 101 2.16 -0.76 -8.58
CA TYR A 101 2.10 0.44 -9.39
C TYR A 101 3.41 1.20 -9.29
N LYS A 102 3.89 1.68 -10.45
CA LYS A 102 5.06 2.55 -10.57
C LYS A 102 4.55 3.97 -10.75
N ILE A 103 4.86 4.87 -9.83
CA ILE A 103 4.39 6.24 -9.86
C ILE A 103 5.50 7.25 -9.56
N SER A 104 5.24 8.50 -9.93
CA SER A 104 5.97 9.66 -9.45
C SER A 104 4.98 10.69 -8.92
N GLY A 105 4.95 10.87 -7.60
CA GLY A 105 4.14 11.93 -7.00
C GLY A 105 4.54 13.33 -7.43
N GLN A 106 5.80 13.53 -7.86
CA GLN A 106 6.33 14.83 -8.28
C GLN A 106 5.93 15.19 -9.72
N THR A 107 5.98 14.23 -10.64
CA THR A 107 5.66 14.46 -12.07
C THR A 107 4.20 14.12 -12.41
N GLY A 108 3.54 13.32 -11.58
CA GLY A 108 2.20 12.78 -11.82
C GLY A 108 2.19 11.50 -12.66
N GLU A 109 3.36 10.99 -13.08
CA GLU A 109 3.47 9.73 -13.82
C GLU A 109 2.83 8.58 -13.04
N GLY A 110 1.99 7.78 -13.69
CA GLY A 110 1.31 6.61 -13.10
C GLY A 110 0.19 6.93 -12.11
N CYS A 111 0.09 8.16 -11.60
CA CYS A 111 -0.91 8.53 -10.59
C CYS A 111 -2.35 8.47 -11.11
N ALA A 112 -2.59 8.88 -12.37
CA ALA A 112 -3.92 8.85 -12.97
C ALA A 112 -4.45 7.40 -13.08
N GLN A 113 -3.62 6.50 -13.60
CA GLN A 113 -3.94 5.08 -13.71
C GLN A 113 -4.19 4.46 -12.34
N LEU A 114 -3.33 4.75 -11.36
CA LEU A 114 -3.51 4.28 -9.99
C LEU A 114 -4.87 4.71 -9.42
N CYS A 115 -5.26 5.98 -9.58
CA CYS A 115 -6.54 6.48 -9.10
C CYS A 115 -7.74 5.80 -9.78
N GLU A 116 -7.65 5.56 -11.09
CA GLU A 116 -8.69 4.86 -11.86
C GLU A 116 -8.85 3.42 -11.37
N ASP A 117 -7.75 2.69 -11.22
CA ASP A 117 -7.80 1.30 -10.76
C ASP A 117 -8.30 1.20 -9.32
N ILE A 118 -7.91 2.13 -8.43
CA ILE A 118 -8.46 2.21 -7.07
C ILE A 118 -9.97 2.42 -7.12
N MET A 119 -10.47 3.33 -7.96
CA MET A 119 -11.91 3.58 -8.09
C MET A 119 -12.65 2.32 -8.54
N LEU A 120 -12.17 1.65 -9.59
CA LEU A 120 -12.75 0.41 -10.10
C LEU A 120 -12.78 -0.69 -9.03
N TYR A 121 -11.67 -0.86 -8.30
CA TYR A 121 -11.58 -1.85 -7.22
C TYR A 121 -12.56 -1.55 -6.08
N LEU A 122 -12.68 -0.28 -5.67
CA LEU A 122 -13.62 0.12 -4.62
C LEU A 122 -15.09 0.05 -5.05
N ASP A 123 -15.38 0.26 -6.34
CA ASP A 123 -16.72 0.07 -6.91
C ASP A 123 -17.10 -1.42 -6.92
N ASP A 124 -16.20 -2.30 -7.36
CA ASP A 124 -16.41 -3.75 -7.37
C ASP A 124 -16.66 -4.30 -5.96
N LEU A 125 -15.82 -3.90 -4.99
CA LEU A 125 -16.04 -4.25 -3.59
C LEU A 125 -17.41 -3.80 -3.07
N ARG A 126 -17.84 -2.58 -3.40
CA ARG A 126 -19.16 -2.06 -2.99
C ARG A 126 -20.31 -2.86 -3.60
N GLN A 127 -20.18 -3.30 -4.84
CA GLN A 127 -21.21 -4.12 -5.49
C GLN A 127 -21.28 -5.51 -4.89
N SER A 128 -20.14 -6.12 -4.58
CA SER A 128 -20.07 -7.45 -3.96
C SER A 128 -20.66 -7.51 -2.54
N GLU A 129 -20.62 -6.39 -1.82
CA GLU A 129 -21.19 -6.25 -0.46
C GLU A 129 -22.69 -5.93 -0.45
N GLN A 130 -23.28 -5.51 -1.58
CA GLN A 130 -24.72 -5.24 -1.64
C GLN A 130 -25.50 -6.57 -1.73
N PRO A 131 -26.50 -6.81 -0.88
CA PRO A 131 -27.35 -7.98 -1.02
C PRO A 131 -28.03 -7.92 -2.40
N PRO A 132 -28.19 -9.07 -3.09
CA PRO A 132 -28.83 -9.09 -4.40
C PRO A 132 -30.20 -8.40 -4.29
N ALA A 133 -30.47 -7.47 -5.21
CA ALA A 133 -31.74 -6.79 -5.28
C ALA A 133 -32.87 -7.83 -5.24
N LYS A 134 -33.77 -7.70 -4.26
CA LYS A 134 -34.93 -8.60 -4.16
C LYS A 134 -35.65 -8.61 -5.51
N PRO A 135 -36.02 -9.77 -6.06
CA PRO A 135 -36.83 -9.82 -7.26
C PRO A 135 -38.09 -8.99 -7.01
N ILE A 136 -38.42 -8.10 -7.96
CA ILE A 136 -39.70 -7.41 -7.97
C ILE A 136 -40.72 -8.51 -8.29
N GLU A 137 -41.45 -8.99 -7.28
CA GLU A 137 -42.60 -9.86 -7.48
C GLU A 137 -43.71 -8.99 -8.14
N GLU A 138 -44.00 -9.28 -9.40
CA GLU A 138 -45.18 -8.79 -10.13
C GLU A 138 -46.42 -9.64 -9.81
#